data_AF-A0A7C3QY90-F1
#
_entry.id   AF-A0A7C3QY90-F1
#
_cell.length_a   1.000
_cell.length_b   1.000
_cell.length_c   1.000
_cell.angle_alpha   90.00
_cell.angle_beta   90.00
_cell.angle_gamma   90.00
#
_symmetry.space_group_name_H-M   'P 1'
#
loop_
_entity.id
_entity.type
_entity.pdbx_description
1 polymer ?
#
loop_
_entity_poly.entity_id
_entity_poly.type
_entity_poly.pdbx_seq_one_letter_code
_entity_poly.pdbx_strand_id
1 'polypeptide(L)'
;MLNEAQRWFAEARFGLFIHWGMYALYGRGEQVLFREHLTPSAYRQRAAEFNPQRYDPAVWAALAREAGMRYAVLTAKHHDGFCLFDSTLSSFTSVKTGARRDLVREYVEAFRGAGLKVGLYYSLADWQWPAYFLGPTRDPAGFQRFIQYTHGQVHELCSAYGPIDLIWFDGAWPYPPEVWRAEELLAMIRSLQPGALINDRTGLPGDFRTPEQHILSSPDQQPWESCITSVERHWGYHAGERIWKTAEQVIHMLAQVAEGGGNLLLNVGPKADGTFPEPFVALLREVGQWLRVNGQAIYGSSRGVCESISIGRQCVVGSTVYLHVLYWPGETLHLAGLDNRLLSARFLANGKSIAFEQAGEHIYLRGLPAEPPDPWDTVIALEVEGTPKPFPWARERLWQGDAGRMADWATT
;
A
#
# COMPACT_ATOMS: atom_id res chain seq x y z
N MET A 1 0.79 22.35 1.95
CA MET A 1 0.84 21.65 3.25
C MET A 1 -0.19 20.54 3.24
N LEU A 2 0.15 19.34 3.71
CA LEU A 2 -0.76 18.19 3.73
C LEU A 2 -1.92 18.43 4.70
N ASN A 3 -3.14 18.04 4.31
CA ASN A 3 -4.28 18.00 5.22
C ASN A 3 -4.13 16.85 6.25
N GLU A 4 -5.02 16.77 7.25
CA GLU A 4 -4.92 15.74 8.30
C GLU A 4 -4.98 14.31 7.76
N ALA A 5 -5.84 14.05 6.76
CA ALA A 5 -5.97 12.76 6.11
C ALA A 5 -4.65 12.36 5.41
N GLN A 6 -4.06 13.28 4.67
CA GLN A 6 -2.78 13.07 3.98
C GLN A 6 -1.61 12.93 4.96
N ARG A 7 -1.65 13.56 6.14
CA ARG A 7 -0.61 13.41 7.17
C ARG A 7 -0.57 12.01 7.74
N TRP A 8 -1.69 11.45 8.21
CA TRP A 8 -1.68 10.08 8.75
C TRP A 8 -1.22 9.09 7.67
N PHE A 9 -1.63 9.31 6.42
CA PHE A 9 -1.27 8.42 5.32
C PHE A 9 0.22 8.47 5.02
N ALA A 10 0.82 9.67 4.97
CA ALA A 10 2.26 9.82 4.81
C ALA A 10 3.04 9.24 6.01
N GLU A 11 2.49 9.26 7.22
CA GLU A 11 3.12 8.66 8.40
C GLU A 11 3.01 7.13 8.43
N ALA A 12 1.91 6.58 7.87
CA ALA A 12 1.54 5.19 7.98
C ALA A 12 2.49 4.23 7.25
N ARG A 13 2.87 4.57 6.01
CA ARG A 13 3.89 3.90 5.15
C ARG A 13 3.62 2.44 4.76
N PHE A 14 2.96 1.65 5.59
CA PHE A 14 2.72 0.22 5.38
C PHE A 14 1.28 -0.16 5.73
N GLY A 15 0.59 -0.77 4.76
CA GLY A 15 -0.80 -1.20 4.89
C GLY A 15 -1.04 -2.61 4.36
N LEU A 16 -2.19 -3.18 4.76
CA LEU A 16 -2.68 -4.49 4.34
C LEU A 16 -3.76 -4.35 3.25
N PHE A 17 -3.55 -4.92 2.06
CA PHE A 17 -4.64 -5.14 1.11
C PHE A 17 -5.25 -6.51 1.34
N ILE A 18 -6.58 -6.60 1.32
CA ILE A 18 -7.31 -7.86 1.47
C ILE A 18 -8.26 -8.03 0.28
N HIS A 19 -7.89 -8.92 -0.64
CA HIS A 19 -8.76 -9.34 -1.73
C HIS A 19 -9.49 -10.62 -1.35
N TRP A 20 -10.71 -10.44 -0.85
CA TRP A 20 -11.55 -11.55 -0.45
C TRP A 20 -12.97 -11.44 -1.01
N GLY A 21 -13.56 -12.59 -1.31
CA GLY A 21 -14.85 -12.67 -1.97
C GLY A 21 -15.15 -14.10 -2.39
N MET A 22 -16.29 -14.27 -3.05
CA MET A 22 -16.77 -15.59 -3.47
C MET A 22 -15.78 -16.31 -4.40
N TYR A 23 -14.97 -15.58 -5.17
CA TYR A 23 -13.89 -16.16 -5.99
C TYR A 23 -12.92 -17.05 -5.19
N ALA A 24 -12.80 -16.86 -3.88
CA ALA A 24 -11.99 -17.74 -3.03
C ALA A 24 -12.50 -19.20 -3.00
N LEU A 25 -13.81 -19.43 -3.24
CA LEU A 25 -14.38 -20.79 -3.39
C LEU A 25 -13.81 -21.53 -4.60
N TYR A 26 -13.38 -20.79 -5.61
CA TYR A 26 -12.79 -21.36 -6.83
C TYR A 26 -11.31 -21.62 -6.66
N GLY A 27 -10.62 -20.81 -5.84
CA GLY A 27 -9.19 -20.93 -5.60
C GLY A 27 -8.35 -20.72 -6.85
N ARG A 28 -8.80 -19.85 -7.76
CA ARG A 28 -8.16 -19.58 -9.07
C ARG A 28 -8.04 -18.07 -9.35
N GLY A 29 -7.94 -17.25 -8.30
CA GLY A 29 -7.86 -15.80 -8.41
C GLY A 29 -9.21 -15.11 -8.62
N GLU A 30 -9.22 -13.80 -8.43
CA GLU A 30 -10.41 -12.93 -8.39
C GLU A 30 -11.08 -12.72 -9.75
N GLN A 31 -10.36 -12.97 -10.85
CA GLN A 31 -10.89 -12.81 -12.20
C GLN A 31 -11.48 -14.10 -12.80
N VAL A 32 -11.61 -15.18 -12.01
CA VAL A 32 -12.06 -16.50 -12.50
C VAL A 32 -13.38 -16.44 -13.26
N LEU A 33 -14.34 -15.63 -12.80
CA LEU A 33 -15.63 -15.44 -13.49
C LEU A 33 -15.43 -15.01 -14.95
N PHE A 34 -14.57 -14.02 -15.17
CA PHE A 34 -14.33 -13.45 -16.49
C PHE A 34 -13.36 -14.31 -17.31
N ARG A 35 -12.24 -14.74 -16.72
CA ARG A 35 -11.15 -15.42 -17.44
C ARG A 35 -11.49 -16.85 -17.88
N GLU A 36 -12.33 -17.54 -17.12
CA GLU A 36 -12.78 -18.90 -17.47
C GLU A 36 -14.17 -18.89 -18.13
N HIS A 37 -14.73 -17.70 -18.42
CA HIS A 37 -16.04 -17.55 -19.05
C HIS A 37 -17.15 -18.29 -18.28
N LEU A 38 -17.08 -18.25 -16.94
CA LEU A 38 -18.14 -18.83 -16.12
C LEU A 38 -19.44 -18.08 -16.35
N THR A 39 -20.56 -18.79 -16.34
CA THR A 39 -21.87 -18.14 -16.48
C THR A 39 -22.19 -17.33 -15.23
N PRO A 40 -22.54 -16.02 -15.33
CA PRO A 40 -22.84 -15.20 -14.14
C PRO A 40 -23.94 -15.78 -13.25
N SER A 41 -24.98 -16.40 -13.83
CA SER A 41 -26.04 -17.05 -13.04
C SER A 41 -25.53 -18.25 -12.24
N ALA A 42 -24.72 -19.12 -12.85
CA ALA A 42 -24.10 -20.26 -12.17
C ALA A 42 -23.11 -19.80 -11.09
N TYR A 43 -22.32 -18.75 -11.38
CA TYR A 43 -21.44 -18.12 -10.41
C TYR A 43 -22.24 -17.62 -9.19
N ARG A 44 -23.33 -16.86 -9.42
CA ARG A 44 -24.19 -16.34 -8.34
C ARG A 44 -24.82 -17.43 -7.48
N GLN A 45 -25.22 -18.56 -8.05
CA GLN A 45 -25.81 -19.67 -7.30
C GLN A 45 -24.85 -20.22 -6.22
N ARG A 46 -23.54 -20.17 -6.48
CA ARG A 46 -22.52 -20.61 -5.51
C ARG A 46 -22.36 -19.69 -4.31
N ALA A 47 -22.98 -18.51 -4.29
CA ALA A 47 -22.91 -17.66 -3.09
C ALA A 47 -23.56 -18.32 -1.86
N ALA A 48 -24.47 -19.28 -2.06
CA ALA A 48 -25.00 -20.12 -0.97
C ALA A 48 -23.91 -21.01 -0.33
N GLU A 49 -22.83 -21.34 -1.05
CA GLU A 49 -21.70 -22.14 -0.56
C GLU A 49 -20.65 -21.29 0.16
N PHE A 50 -20.63 -19.97 -0.05
CA PHE A 50 -19.67 -19.08 0.59
C PHE A 50 -20.03 -18.87 2.07
N ASN A 51 -19.52 -19.75 2.93
CA ASN A 51 -19.73 -19.72 4.37
C ASN A 51 -18.37 -19.77 5.11
N PRO A 52 -17.77 -18.63 5.42
CA PRO A 52 -16.42 -18.57 5.98
C PRO A 52 -16.41 -18.82 7.48
N GLN A 53 -16.45 -20.11 7.87
CA GLN A 53 -16.60 -20.56 9.26
C GLN A 53 -15.43 -20.19 10.18
N ARG A 54 -14.27 -19.86 9.61
CA ARG A 54 -13.04 -19.51 10.33
C ARG A 54 -12.65 -18.05 10.13
N TYR A 55 -13.56 -17.24 9.58
CA TYR A 55 -13.37 -15.80 9.49
C TYR A 55 -13.49 -15.16 10.88
N ASP A 56 -12.34 -14.66 11.34
CA ASP A 56 -12.19 -13.84 12.53
C ASP A 56 -11.32 -12.62 12.16
N PRO A 57 -11.93 -11.45 11.95
CA PRO A 57 -11.17 -10.25 11.59
C PRO A 57 -10.34 -9.68 12.74
N ALA A 58 -10.57 -10.09 14.00
CA ALA A 58 -9.69 -9.72 15.10
C ALA A 58 -8.34 -10.42 14.98
N VAL A 59 -8.31 -11.67 14.51
CA VAL A 59 -7.06 -12.39 14.17
C VAL A 59 -6.34 -11.69 13.02
N TRP A 60 -7.06 -11.25 11.99
CA TRP A 60 -6.47 -10.49 10.87
C TRP A 60 -5.87 -9.16 11.33
N ALA A 61 -6.61 -8.40 12.15
CA ALA A 61 -6.16 -7.11 12.69
C ALA A 61 -4.96 -7.28 13.62
N ALA A 62 -4.96 -8.32 14.46
CA ALA A 62 -3.84 -8.63 15.36
C ALA A 62 -2.56 -8.92 14.57
N LEU A 63 -2.63 -9.74 13.52
CA LEU A 63 -1.49 -10.03 12.66
C LEU A 63 -0.99 -8.77 11.93
N ALA A 64 -1.90 -7.96 11.37
CA ALA A 64 -1.53 -6.72 10.70
C ALA A 64 -0.75 -5.78 11.65
N ARG A 65 -1.20 -5.65 12.90
CA ARG A 65 -0.48 -4.88 13.92
C ARG A 65 0.86 -5.49 14.31
N GLU A 66 0.89 -6.80 14.51
CA GLU A 66 2.13 -7.54 14.82
C GLU A 66 3.18 -7.31 13.74
N ALA A 67 2.75 -7.26 12.48
CA ALA A 67 3.56 -6.98 11.30
C ALA A 67 3.95 -5.50 11.14
N GLY A 68 3.45 -4.60 11.99
CA GLY A 68 3.73 -3.17 11.90
C GLY A 68 2.88 -2.40 10.87
N MET A 69 1.84 -2.99 10.29
CA MET A 69 0.95 -2.24 9.40
C MET A 69 0.14 -1.21 10.21
N ARG A 70 -0.21 -0.09 9.57
CA ARG A 70 -0.95 1.03 10.19
C ARG A 70 -2.37 1.19 9.67
N TYR A 71 -2.67 0.55 8.55
CA TYR A 71 -3.97 0.60 7.91
C TYR A 71 -4.24 -0.66 7.10
N ALA A 72 -5.49 -0.85 6.70
CA ALA A 72 -5.88 -1.92 5.81
C ALA A 72 -6.94 -1.47 4.82
N VAL A 73 -7.07 -2.18 3.71
CA VAL A 73 -8.07 -1.98 2.66
C VAL A 73 -8.71 -3.31 2.32
N LEU A 74 -10.00 -3.48 2.60
CA LEU A 74 -10.77 -4.69 2.28
C LEU A 74 -11.64 -4.47 1.03
N THR A 75 -11.69 -5.45 0.12
CA THR A 75 -12.65 -5.48 -0.99
C THR A 75 -14.10 -5.58 -0.50
N ALA A 76 -14.78 -4.45 -0.32
CA ALA A 76 -16.21 -4.43 -0.03
C ALA A 76 -17.03 -5.03 -1.18
N LYS A 77 -16.60 -4.75 -2.43
CA LYS A 77 -17.09 -5.39 -3.65
C LYS A 77 -15.99 -5.43 -4.71
N HIS A 78 -15.74 -6.59 -5.30
CA HIS A 78 -14.84 -6.75 -6.45
C HIS A 78 -15.60 -6.74 -7.79
N HIS A 79 -14.91 -6.89 -8.92
CA HIS A 79 -15.51 -6.90 -10.26
C HIS A 79 -16.61 -7.96 -10.44
N ASP A 80 -16.56 -9.04 -9.67
CA ASP A 80 -17.56 -10.11 -9.75
C ASP A 80 -18.93 -9.71 -9.18
N GLY A 81 -19.04 -8.52 -8.57
CA GLY A 81 -20.27 -7.93 -8.06
C GLY A 81 -20.72 -8.45 -6.69
N PHE A 82 -19.99 -9.41 -6.09
CA PHE A 82 -20.37 -9.94 -4.78
C PHE A 82 -20.04 -8.94 -3.68
N CYS A 83 -21.06 -8.52 -2.94
CA CYS A 83 -20.91 -7.55 -1.85
C CYS A 83 -20.60 -8.28 -0.54
N LEU A 84 -19.49 -7.94 0.13
CA LEU A 84 -19.18 -8.44 1.47
C LEU A 84 -20.00 -7.76 2.60
N PHE A 85 -20.88 -6.84 2.24
CA PHE A 85 -21.64 -5.97 3.13
C PHE A 85 -23.15 -6.05 2.85
N ASP A 86 -24.00 -5.58 3.78
CA ASP A 86 -25.46 -5.63 3.61
C ASP A 86 -25.99 -4.50 2.71
N SER A 87 -25.80 -4.63 1.40
CA SER A 87 -26.41 -3.69 0.46
C SER A 87 -27.90 -3.92 0.32
N THR A 88 -28.72 -2.88 0.51
CA THR A 88 -30.17 -2.92 0.25
C THR A 88 -30.47 -3.00 -1.26
N LEU A 89 -29.51 -2.62 -2.10
CA LEU A 89 -29.62 -2.55 -3.55
C LEU A 89 -29.29 -3.87 -4.27
N SER A 90 -28.79 -4.87 -3.54
CA SER A 90 -28.42 -6.17 -4.09
C SER A 90 -28.91 -7.33 -3.23
N SER A 91 -29.26 -8.46 -3.86
CA SER A 91 -29.45 -9.75 -3.19
C SER A 91 -28.18 -10.61 -3.21
N PHE A 92 -27.18 -10.22 -4.00
CA PHE A 92 -25.91 -10.93 -4.16
C PHE A 92 -24.87 -10.42 -3.15
N THR A 93 -25.16 -10.67 -1.87
CA THR A 93 -24.37 -10.20 -0.74
C THR A 93 -24.03 -11.33 0.23
N SER A 94 -23.00 -11.17 1.04
CA SER A 94 -22.64 -12.09 2.13
C SER A 94 -23.77 -12.28 3.14
N VAL A 95 -24.52 -11.23 3.46
CA VAL A 95 -25.65 -11.26 4.42
C VAL A 95 -26.84 -12.06 3.88
N LYS A 96 -27.13 -11.93 2.59
CA LYS A 96 -28.33 -12.51 1.97
C LYS A 96 -28.09 -13.90 1.39
N THR A 97 -26.87 -14.42 1.43
CA THR A 97 -26.48 -15.72 0.85
C THR A 97 -25.89 -16.67 1.90
N GLY A 98 -24.79 -17.38 1.62
CA GLY A 98 -24.27 -18.46 2.47
C GLY A 98 -23.68 -17.99 3.81
N ALA A 99 -23.01 -16.84 3.84
CA ALA A 99 -22.29 -16.37 5.02
C ALA A 99 -23.21 -15.86 6.13
N ARG A 100 -24.36 -15.27 5.76
CA ARG A 100 -25.36 -14.69 6.68
C ARG A 100 -24.76 -13.69 7.68
N ARG A 101 -23.69 -13.01 7.28
CA ARG A 101 -22.87 -12.11 8.11
C ARG A 101 -22.46 -10.88 7.32
N ASP A 102 -22.45 -9.73 7.97
CA ASP A 102 -21.95 -8.47 7.41
C ASP A 102 -20.44 -8.40 7.62
N LEU A 103 -19.70 -8.99 6.68
CA LEU A 103 -18.26 -9.20 6.78
C LEU A 103 -17.47 -7.88 6.73
N VAL A 104 -18.00 -6.85 6.05
CA VAL A 104 -17.40 -5.52 6.08
C VAL A 104 -17.55 -4.87 7.45
N ARG A 105 -18.72 -4.96 8.09
CA ARG A 105 -18.92 -4.42 9.44
C ARG A 105 -17.97 -5.04 10.46
N GLU A 106 -17.89 -6.38 10.47
CA GLU A 106 -16.98 -7.09 11.37
C GLU A 106 -15.51 -6.71 11.13
N TYR A 107 -15.09 -6.54 9.87
CA TYR A 107 -13.77 -6.01 9.51
C TYR A 107 -13.54 -4.60 10.03
N VAL A 108 -14.46 -3.67 9.79
CA VAL A 108 -14.32 -2.27 10.20
C VAL A 108 -14.19 -2.19 11.72
N GLU A 109 -15.06 -2.88 12.46
CA GLU A 109 -15.05 -2.88 13.92
C GLU A 109 -13.74 -3.46 14.48
N ALA A 110 -13.28 -4.61 13.97
CA ALA A 110 -12.06 -5.25 14.44
C ALA A 110 -10.80 -4.43 14.15
N PHE A 111 -10.65 -3.91 12.92
CA PHE A 111 -9.46 -3.14 12.55
C PHE A 111 -9.44 -1.78 13.26
N ARG A 112 -10.60 -1.11 13.36
CA ARG A 112 -10.75 0.12 14.14
C ARG A 112 -10.43 -0.09 15.62
N GLY A 113 -10.98 -1.15 16.22
CA GLY A 113 -10.73 -1.52 17.62
C GLY A 113 -9.26 -1.88 17.90
N ALA A 114 -8.54 -2.36 16.89
CA ALA A 114 -7.10 -2.59 16.96
C ALA A 114 -6.27 -1.29 16.80
N GLY A 115 -6.89 -0.15 16.46
CA GLY A 115 -6.20 1.12 16.22
C GLY A 115 -5.59 1.25 14.83
N LEU A 116 -6.05 0.44 13.86
CA LEU A 116 -5.68 0.57 12.46
C LEU A 116 -6.64 1.53 11.75
N LYS A 117 -6.12 2.28 10.78
CA LYS A 117 -6.95 3.03 9.83
C LYS A 117 -7.66 2.04 8.90
N VAL A 118 -8.91 2.33 8.56
CA VAL A 118 -9.78 1.42 7.82
C VAL A 118 -10.08 1.98 6.45
N GLY A 119 -9.79 1.19 5.42
CA GLY A 119 -10.12 1.47 4.05
C GLY A 119 -11.02 0.41 3.43
N LEU A 120 -11.78 0.82 2.43
CA LEU A 120 -12.65 -0.05 1.65
C LEU A 120 -12.32 0.08 0.18
N TYR A 121 -12.03 -1.05 -0.46
CA TYR A 121 -11.97 -1.15 -1.90
C TYR A 121 -13.38 -1.35 -2.46
N TYR A 122 -13.68 -0.63 -3.53
CA TYR A 122 -14.94 -0.78 -4.25
C TYR A 122 -14.69 -0.75 -5.76
N SER A 123 -15.12 -1.81 -6.45
CA SER A 123 -15.08 -1.83 -7.90
C SER A 123 -16.26 -1.11 -8.54
N LEU A 124 -15.95 -0.14 -9.41
CA LEU A 124 -16.89 0.49 -10.32
C LEU A 124 -17.38 -0.51 -11.38
N ALA A 125 -16.49 -1.37 -11.88
CA ALA A 125 -16.86 -2.48 -12.75
C ALA A 125 -17.74 -3.50 -12.01
N ASP A 126 -18.75 -4.01 -12.70
CA ASP A 126 -19.63 -5.05 -12.14
C ASP A 126 -20.05 -6.02 -13.24
N TRP A 127 -19.44 -7.21 -13.24
CA TRP A 127 -19.68 -8.24 -14.25
C TRP A 127 -21.04 -8.92 -14.11
N GLN A 128 -21.84 -8.58 -13.10
CA GLN A 128 -23.22 -9.02 -12.98
C GLN A 128 -24.19 -8.15 -13.79
N TRP A 129 -23.76 -6.98 -14.26
CA TRP A 129 -24.60 -6.02 -14.97
C TRP A 129 -24.31 -6.02 -16.48
N PRO A 130 -25.24 -6.50 -17.34
CA PRO A 130 -25.09 -6.40 -18.79
C PRO A 130 -24.86 -4.97 -19.28
N ALA A 131 -25.49 -3.99 -18.61
CA ALA A 131 -25.34 -2.58 -18.93
C ALA A 131 -23.88 -2.10 -18.87
N TYR A 132 -23.05 -2.62 -17.94
CA TYR A 132 -21.63 -2.29 -17.89
C TYR A 132 -20.88 -2.67 -19.17
N PHE A 133 -21.30 -3.73 -19.88
CA PHE A 133 -20.67 -4.15 -21.14
C PHE A 133 -21.30 -3.48 -22.37
N LEU A 134 -22.61 -3.22 -22.34
CA LEU A 134 -23.33 -2.55 -23.43
C LEU A 134 -22.99 -1.05 -23.50
N GLY A 135 -22.73 -0.44 -22.34
CA GLY A 135 -22.40 0.97 -22.20
C GLY A 135 -23.57 1.91 -22.44
N PRO A 136 -23.35 3.21 -22.20
CA PRO A 136 -24.40 4.23 -22.23
C PRO A 136 -25.02 4.44 -23.62
N THR A 137 -24.31 4.07 -24.70
CA THR A 137 -24.82 4.21 -26.07
C THR A 137 -25.79 3.09 -26.46
N ARG A 138 -25.50 1.84 -26.08
CA ARG A 138 -26.32 0.68 -26.49
C ARG A 138 -27.43 0.35 -25.50
N ASP A 139 -27.25 0.68 -24.22
CA ASP A 139 -28.25 0.52 -23.18
C ASP A 139 -28.25 1.74 -22.22
N PRO A 140 -28.72 2.92 -22.69
CA PRO A 140 -28.67 4.14 -21.88
C PRO A 140 -29.46 4.03 -20.58
N ALA A 141 -30.66 3.43 -20.63
CA ALA A 141 -31.51 3.30 -19.45
C ALA A 141 -30.96 2.28 -18.45
N GLY A 142 -30.43 1.15 -18.93
CA GLY A 142 -29.76 0.18 -18.07
C GLY A 142 -28.48 0.73 -17.46
N PHE A 143 -27.69 1.49 -18.23
CA PHE A 143 -26.48 2.12 -17.73
C PHE A 143 -26.77 3.17 -16.66
N GLN A 144 -27.82 3.98 -16.82
CA GLN A 144 -28.25 4.92 -15.78
C GLN A 144 -28.63 4.23 -14.47
N ARG A 145 -29.37 3.12 -14.54
CA ARG A 145 -29.69 2.30 -13.34
C ARG A 145 -28.44 1.72 -12.70
N PHE A 146 -27.49 1.26 -13.52
CA PHE A 146 -26.21 0.75 -13.05
C PHE A 146 -25.39 1.83 -12.32
N ILE A 147 -25.32 3.05 -12.84
CA ILE A 147 -24.65 4.16 -12.16
C ILE A 147 -25.34 4.51 -10.84
N GLN A 148 -26.68 4.56 -10.81
CA GLN A 148 -27.44 4.78 -9.57
C GLN A 148 -27.18 3.67 -8.54
N TYR A 149 -27.12 2.41 -8.96
CA TYR A 149 -26.74 1.28 -8.12
C TYR A 149 -25.34 1.47 -7.54
N THR A 150 -24.36 1.79 -8.38
CA THR A 150 -22.96 1.97 -7.96
C THR A 150 -22.81 3.12 -6.97
N HIS A 151 -23.39 4.29 -7.25
CA HIS A 151 -23.35 5.45 -6.34
C HIS A 151 -24.10 5.17 -5.05
N GLY A 152 -25.27 4.50 -5.12
CA GLY A 152 -26.05 4.10 -3.96
C GLY A 152 -25.31 3.13 -3.03
N GLN A 153 -24.56 2.17 -3.57
CA GLN A 153 -23.73 1.27 -2.77
C GLN A 153 -22.58 2.00 -2.07
N VAL A 154 -21.92 2.93 -2.76
CA VAL A 154 -20.89 3.76 -2.13
C VAL A 154 -21.50 4.65 -1.03
N HIS A 155 -22.70 5.18 -1.24
CA HIS A 155 -23.44 5.89 -0.19
C HIS A 155 -23.69 5.00 1.03
N GLU A 156 -24.15 3.75 0.85
CA GLU A 156 -24.35 2.79 1.94
C GLU A 156 -23.05 2.57 2.74
N LEU A 157 -21.93 2.34 2.05
CA LEU A 157 -20.61 2.16 2.67
C LEU A 157 -20.15 3.40 3.46
N CYS A 158 -20.35 4.60 2.90
CA CYS A 158 -19.96 5.85 3.53
C CYS A 158 -20.93 6.34 4.63
N SER A 159 -22.10 5.72 4.82
CA SER A 159 -23.10 6.17 5.81
C SER A 159 -23.38 5.15 6.92
N ALA A 160 -23.24 3.85 6.67
CA ALA A 160 -23.68 2.80 7.59
C ALA A 160 -22.56 2.05 8.34
N TYR A 161 -21.29 2.35 8.05
CA TYR A 161 -20.12 1.60 8.56
C TYR A 161 -19.21 2.46 9.46
N GLY A 162 -19.69 3.62 9.92
CA GLY A 162 -18.91 4.55 10.74
C GLY A 162 -17.87 5.33 9.92
N PRO A 163 -16.84 5.91 10.57
CA PRO A 163 -15.77 6.59 9.86
C PRO A 163 -15.03 5.62 8.93
N ILE A 164 -14.69 6.07 7.72
CA ILE A 164 -13.83 5.36 6.78
C ILE A 164 -12.66 6.28 6.43
N ASP A 165 -11.43 5.80 6.55
CA ASP A 165 -10.23 6.63 6.34
C ASP A 165 -9.77 6.63 4.88
N LEU A 166 -10.16 5.61 4.10
CA LEU A 166 -9.73 5.45 2.71
C LEU A 166 -10.79 4.72 1.87
N ILE A 167 -11.12 5.27 0.70
CA ILE A 167 -11.93 4.61 -0.34
C ILE A 167 -11.04 4.35 -1.55
N TRP A 168 -10.86 3.08 -1.87
CA TRP A 168 -9.97 2.63 -2.94
C TRP A 168 -10.81 2.16 -4.14
N PHE A 169 -10.94 3.00 -5.17
CA PHE A 169 -11.71 2.65 -6.36
C PHE A 169 -10.90 1.83 -7.36
N ASP A 170 -11.60 1.05 -8.18
CA ASP A 170 -11.01 0.33 -9.28
C ASP A 170 -12.05 -0.01 -10.35
N GLY A 171 -11.62 -0.39 -11.56
CA GLY A 171 -12.54 -0.81 -12.61
C GLY A 171 -13.29 0.34 -13.29
N ALA A 172 -12.71 1.54 -13.35
CA ALA A 172 -13.27 2.65 -14.13
C ALA A 172 -13.21 2.41 -15.65
N TRP A 173 -12.32 1.54 -16.13
CA TRP A 173 -12.28 1.23 -17.56
C TRP A 173 -13.58 0.54 -18.02
N PRO A 174 -13.98 0.69 -19.29
CA PRO A 174 -13.35 1.52 -20.32
C PRO A 174 -13.89 2.96 -20.34
N TYR A 175 -14.69 3.37 -19.35
CA TYR A 175 -15.44 4.62 -19.41
C TYR A 175 -14.69 5.80 -18.77
N PRO A 176 -14.80 7.00 -19.35
CA PRO A 176 -14.17 8.20 -18.77
C PRO A 176 -14.96 8.69 -17.54
N PRO A 177 -14.35 9.53 -16.68
CA PRO A 177 -14.93 9.97 -15.41
C PRO A 177 -16.31 10.63 -15.53
N GLU A 178 -16.60 11.30 -16.66
CA GLU A 178 -17.90 11.95 -16.90
C GLU A 178 -19.02 10.92 -17.02
N VAL A 179 -18.75 9.77 -17.64
CA VAL A 179 -19.71 8.67 -17.78
C VAL A 179 -19.99 8.02 -16.42
N TRP A 180 -18.97 7.94 -15.56
CA TRP A 180 -19.14 7.47 -14.18
C TRP A 180 -19.83 8.48 -13.26
N ARG A 181 -20.00 9.73 -13.71
CA ARG A 181 -20.38 10.87 -12.87
C ARG A 181 -19.44 10.97 -11.66
N ALA A 182 -18.14 10.84 -11.91
CA ALA A 182 -17.13 10.73 -10.87
C ALA A 182 -17.11 11.96 -9.94
N GLU A 183 -17.31 13.18 -10.47
CA GLU A 183 -17.36 14.39 -9.63
C GLU A 183 -18.47 14.33 -8.58
N GLU A 184 -19.65 13.85 -8.96
CA GLU A 184 -20.78 13.67 -8.06
C GLU A 184 -20.51 12.58 -7.02
N LEU A 185 -19.93 11.46 -7.45
CA LEU A 185 -19.53 10.37 -6.56
C LEU A 185 -18.55 10.86 -5.49
N LEU A 186 -17.51 11.59 -5.91
CA LEU A 186 -16.50 12.13 -5.02
C LEU A 186 -17.11 13.18 -4.09
N ALA A 187 -17.96 14.09 -4.60
CA ALA A 187 -18.64 15.10 -3.78
C ALA A 187 -19.52 14.46 -2.69
N MET A 188 -20.24 13.39 -3.02
CA MET A 188 -21.03 12.62 -2.06
C MET A 188 -20.14 12.03 -0.95
N ILE A 189 -19.02 11.40 -1.31
CA ILE A 189 -18.08 10.83 -0.33
C ILE A 189 -17.51 11.94 0.57
N ARG A 190 -17.10 13.08 0.01
CA ARG A 190 -16.58 14.22 0.80
C ARG A 190 -17.61 14.78 1.78
N SER A 191 -18.89 14.77 1.42
CA SER A 191 -19.97 15.19 2.30
C SER A 191 -20.17 14.21 3.46
N LEU A 192 -20.16 12.91 3.19
CA LEU A 192 -20.40 11.87 4.19
C LEU A 192 -19.17 11.56 5.06
N GLN A 193 -17.98 11.63 4.46
CA GLN A 193 -16.69 11.20 5.02
C GLN A 193 -15.61 12.24 4.65
N PRO A 194 -15.65 13.46 5.22
CA PRO A 194 -14.72 14.55 4.86
C PRO A 194 -13.25 14.23 5.13
N GLY A 195 -12.96 13.25 6.00
CA GLY A 195 -11.61 12.78 6.31
C GLY A 195 -11.13 11.57 5.52
N ALA A 196 -11.96 10.98 4.65
CA ALA A 196 -11.56 9.84 3.83
C ALA A 196 -10.58 10.27 2.73
N LEU A 197 -9.56 9.46 2.45
CA LEU A 197 -8.74 9.56 1.24
C LEU A 197 -9.37 8.77 0.10
N ILE A 198 -9.24 9.26 -1.14
CA ILE A 198 -9.75 8.63 -2.36
C ILE A 198 -8.60 8.49 -3.35
N ASN A 199 -8.41 7.32 -3.97
CA ASN A 199 -7.36 7.14 -4.97
C ASN A 199 -7.70 7.79 -6.34
N ASP A 200 -6.73 7.80 -7.24
CA ASP A 200 -6.80 8.37 -8.60
C ASP A 200 -7.52 7.48 -9.64
N ARG A 201 -8.16 6.38 -9.22
CA ARG A 201 -8.71 5.36 -10.12
C ARG A 201 -10.13 5.59 -10.60
N THR A 202 -10.73 6.73 -10.26
CA THR A 202 -12.02 7.16 -10.85
C THR A 202 -11.85 7.88 -12.19
N GLY A 203 -10.61 8.12 -12.62
CA GLY A 203 -10.27 8.99 -13.76
C GLY A 203 -10.09 10.46 -13.37
N LEU A 204 -10.39 10.82 -12.13
CA LEU A 204 -10.07 12.12 -11.53
C LEU A 204 -8.78 12.01 -10.68
N PRO A 205 -8.05 13.11 -10.41
CA PRO A 205 -6.72 13.07 -9.78
C PRO A 205 -6.61 12.38 -8.40
N GLY A 206 -7.70 12.23 -7.65
CA GLY A 206 -7.71 11.66 -6.31
C GLY A 206 -6.87 12.45 -5.28
N ASP A 207 -6.73 11.90 -4.07
CA ASP A 207 -5.85 12.39 -3.01
C ASP A 207 -4.45 11.78 -3.09
N PHE A 208 -4.32 10.59 -3.70
CA PHE A 208 -3.07 9.86 -3.87
C PHE A 208 -3.06 8.99 -5.13
N ARG A 209 -1.85 8.75 -5.66
CA ARG A 209 -1.63 7.90 -6.85
C ARG A 209 -1.44 6.43 -6.50
N THR A 210 -1.74 5.54 -7.45
CA THR A 210 -1.75 4.08 -7.21
C THR A 210 -0.92 3.24 -8.20
N PRO A 211 0.44 3.35 -8.21
CA PRO A 211 1.28 2.41 -8.93
C PRO A 211 0.96 0.95 -8.53
N GLU A 212 0.82 0.07 -9.51
CA GLU A 212 0.41 -1.32 -9.27
C GLU A 212 1.51 -2.30 -9.69
N GLN A 213 1.87 -3.24 -8.80
CA GLN A 213 2.93 -4.24 -9.02
C GLN A 213 4.34 -3.66 -9.28
N HIS A 214 4.53 -2.36 -9.10
CA HIS A 214 5.83 -1.69 -9.16
C HIS A 214 5.87 -0.51 -8.19
N ILE A 215 7.09 -0.13 -7.77
CA ILE A 215 7.33 1.01 -6.89
C ILE A 215 7.83 2.18 -7.72
N LEU A 216 7.01 3.22 -7.82
CA LEU A 216 7.32 4.44 -8.57
C LEU A 216 6.96 5.67 -7.75
N SER A 217 7.97 6.47 -7.46
CA SER A 217 7.79 7.73 -6.75
C SER A 217 7.10 8.77 -7.63
N SER A 218 6.12 9.52 -7.09
CA SER A 218 5.48 10.61 -7.82
C SER A 218 6.47 11.74 -8.13
N PRO A 219 6.58 12.24 -9.37
CA PRO A 219 7.48 13.35 -9.72
C PRO A 219 7.03 14.69 -9.12
N ASP A 220 5.74 14.84 -8.83
CA ASP A 220 5.09 16.05 -8.32
C ASP A 220 4.92 16.09 -6.78
N GLN A 221 5.55 15.15 -6.06
CA GLN A 221 5.44 14.99 -4.60
C GLN A 221 4.01 14.75 -4.08
N GLN A 222 3.08 14.37 -4.96
CA GLN A 222 1.76 13.94 -4.55
C GLN A 222 1.89 12.66 -3.71
N PRO A 223 1.07 12.46 -2.65
CA PRO A 223 1.01 11.18 -1.96
C PRO A 223 0.77 10.03 -2.95
N TRP A 224 1.40 8.89 -2.71
CA TRP A 224 1.27 7.72 -3.57
C TRP A 224 1.42 6.44 -2.75
N GLU A 225 0.80 5.38 -3.25
CA GLU A 225 0.80 4.05 -2.64
C GLU A 225 0.97 2.99 -3.71
N SER A 226 2.03 2.19 -3.58
CA SER A 226 2.21 1.01 -4.41
C SER A 226 1.47 -0.17 -3.81
N CYS A 227 0.48 -0.68 -4.56
CA CYS A 227 -0.19 -1.93 -4.21
C CYS A 227 0.59 -3.10 -4.82
N ILE A 228 0.98 -4.07 -3.97
CA ILE A 228 1.84 -5.20 -4.35
C ILE A 228 1.26 -6.49 -3.79
N THR A 229 1.15 -7.52 -4.62
CA THR A 229 0.83 -8.89 -4.20
C THR A 229 1.93 -9.50 -3.35
N SER A 230 1.60 -10.26 -2.30
CA SER A 230 2.57 -11.06 -1.54
C SER A 230 3.09 -12.29 -2.29
N VAL A 231 2.48 -12.57 -3.44
CA VAL A 231 2.78 -13.68 -4.33
C VAL A 231 3.23 -13.14 -5.68
N GLU A 232 3.45 -13.99 -6.68
CA GLU A 232 3.91 -13.52 -7.99
C GLU A 232 2.87 -12.64 -8.71
N ARG A 233 1.59 -13.05 -8.71
CA ARG A 233 0.59 -12.43 -9.60
C ARG A 233 -0.82 -12.25 -9.04
N HIS A 234 -1.29 -13.09 -8.12
CA HIS A 234 -2.71 -13.12 -7.76
C HIS A 234 -3.05 -12.17 -6.60
N TRP A 235 -4.17 -11.45 -6.74
CA TRP A 235 -4.74 -10.67 -5.66
C TRP A 235 -5.62 -11.54 -4.75
N GLY A 236 -6.64 -12.18 -5.34
CA GLY A 236 -7.50 -13.13 -4.65
C GLY A 236 -6.83 -14.49 -4.45
N TYR A 237 -7.40 -15.31 -3.56
CA TYR A 237 -6.85 -16.63 -3.26
C TYR A 237 -6.73 -17.53 -4.51
N HIS A 238 -5.52 -18.05 -4.72
CA HIS A 238 -5.22 -19.05 -5.74
C HIS A 238 -4.59 -20.30 -5.08
N ALA A 239 -5.25 -21.45 -5.15
CA ALA A 239 -4.87 -22.67 -4.44
C ALA A 239 -3.54 -23.27 -4.96
N GLY A 240 -3.19 -22.96 -6.22
CA GLY A 240 -1.92 -23.35 -6.84
C GLY A 240 -0.76 -22.40 -6.58
N GLU A 241 -0.95 -21.30 -5.84
CA GLU A 241 0.11 -20.32 -5.60
C GLU A 241 1.22 -20.90 -4.72
N ARG A 242 2.46 -20.78 -5.18
CA ARG A 242 3.65 -21.32 -4.49
C ARG A 242 4.81 -20.32 -4.46
N ILE A 243 4.72 -19.25 -5.25
CA ILE A 243 5.81 -18.30 -5.42
C ILE A 243 5.52 -17.09 -4.54
N TRP A 244 5.93 -17.21 -3.29
CA TRP A 244 5.78 -16.18 -2.27
C TRP A 244 6.97 -15.24 -2.29
N LYS A 245 6.70 -13.95 -2.08
CA LYS A 245 7.76 -13.00 -1.78
C LYS A 245 8.40 -13.33 -0.43
N THR A 246 9.71 -13.11 -0.32
CA THR A 246 10.44 -13.29 0.95
C THR A 246 10.29 -12.06 1.84
N ALA A 247 10.60 -12.21 3.14
CA ALA A 247 10.64 -11.08 4.06
C ALA A 247 11.65 -10.02 3.61
N GLU A 248 12.83 -10.45 3.15
CA GLU A 248 13.85 -9.60 2.54
C GLU A 248 13.28 -8.71 1.42
N GLN A 249 12.54 -9.30 0.47
CA GLN A 249 11.94 -8.54 -0.63
C GLN A 249 10.94 -7.49 -0.11
N VAL A 250 10.13 -7.83 0.90
CA VAL A 250 9.19 -6.87 1.51
C VAL A 250 9.91 -5.76 2.26
N ILE A 251 10.98 -6.07 2.99
CA ILE A 251 11.81 -5.09 3.70
C ILE A 251 12.46 -4.13 2.70
N HIS A 252 13.00 -4.62 1.59
CA HIS A 252 13.59 -3.77 0.54
C HIS A 252 12.54 -2.88 -0.13
N MET A 253 11.32 -3.39 -0.34
CA MET A 253 10.20 -2.59 -0.82
C MET A 253 9.82 -1.50 0.18
N LEU A 254 9.83 -1.79 1.49
CA LEU A 254 9.59 -0.79 2.55
C LEU A 254 10.65 0.32 2.54
N ALA A 255 11.93 -0.05 2.42
CA ALA A 255 13.01 0.92 2.28
C ALA A 255 12.87 1.77 0.99
N GLN A 256 12.42 1.16 -0.11
CA GLN A 256 12.17 1.87 -1.38
C GLN A 256 11.02 2.87 -1.28
N VAL A 257 9.90 2.50 -0.65
CA VAL A 257 8.79 3.45 -0.47
C VAL A 257 9.16 4.56 0.52
N ALA A 258 9.95 4.27 1.56
CA ALA A 258 10.48 5.28 2.48
C ALA A 258 11.36 6.30 1.75
N GLU A 259 12.31 5.84 0.93
CA GLU A 259 13.15 6.69 0.08
C GLU A 259 12.33 7.57 -0.88
N GLY A 260 11.25 7.02 -1.46
CA GLY A 260 10.38 7.73 -2.39
C GLY A 260 9.28 8.58 -1.73
N GLY A 261 9.13 8.51 -0.40
CA GLY A 261 8.09 9.17 0.38
C GLY A 261 6.66 8.65 0.13
N GLY A 262 6.51 7.40 -0.28
CA GLY A 262 5.21 6.76 -0.54
C GLY A 262 4.88 5.64 0.42
N ASN A 263 3.81 4.90 0.11
CA ASN A 263 3.34 3.78 0.91
C ASN A 263 3.41 2.46 0.16
N LEU A 264 3.56 1.37 0.92
CA LEU A 264 3.40 0.00 0.44
C LEU A 264 2.08 -0.56 0.96
N LEU A 265 1.20 -0.97 0.06
CA LEU A 265 -0.02 -1.72 0.37
C LEU A 265 0.16 -3.17 -0.07
N LEU A 266 0.54 -4.04 0.89
CA LEU A 266 0.88 -5.43 0.62
C LEU A 266 -0.38 -6.31 0.70
N ASN A 267 -0.65 -7.07 -0.34
CA ASN A 267 -1.89 -7.84 -0.49
C ASN A 267 -1.82 -9.27 0.04
N VAL A 268 -2.94 -9.74 0.57
CA VAL A 268 -3.28 -11.15 0.78
C VAL A 268 -4.63 -11.51 0.17
N GLY A 269 -4.72 -12.71 -0.39
CA GLY A 269 -5.98 -13.36 -0.76
C GLY A 269 -6.36 -14.43 0.27
N PRO A 270 -7.30 -14.17 1.20
CA PRO A 270 -7.72 -15.15 2.20
C PRO A 270 -8.43 -16.35 1.56
N LYS A 271 -8.30 -17.52 2.19
CA LYS A 271 -9.00 -18.76 1.80
C LYS A 271 -10.52 -18.57 1.94
N ALA A 272 -11.30 -19.43 1.29
CA ALA A 272 -12.76 -19.40 1.37
C ALA A 272 -13.32 -19.57 2.80
N ASP A 273 -12.58 -20.25 3.68
CA ASP A 273 -12.96 -20.42 5.09
C ASP A 273 -12.74 -19.17 5.95
N GLY A 274 -12.09 -18.13 5.41
CA GLY A 274 -11.77 -16.89 6.12
C GLY A 274 -10.39 -16.85 6.77
N THR A 275 -9.52 -17.84 6.54
CA THR A 275 -8.14 -17.80 7.04
C THR A 275 -7.16 -17.20 6.04
N PHE A 276 -6.14 -16.50 6.55
CA PHE A 276 -4.98 -16.16 5.72
C PHE A 276 -4.13 -17.40 5.42
N PRO A 277 -3.54 -17.50 4.21
CA PRO A 277 -2.55 -18.55 3.91
C PRO A 277 -1.38 -18.53 4.91
N GLU A 278 -0.96 -19.70 5.36
CA GLU A 278 0.11 -19.86 6.36
C GLU A 278 1.44 -19.21 5.93
N PRO A 279 1.88 -19.29 4.66
CA PRO A 279 3.08 -18.59 4.20
C PRO A 279 2.99 -17.06 4.35
N PHE A 280 1.80 -16.48 4.15
CA PHE A 280 1.59 -15.05 4.36
C PHE A 280 1.71 -14.66 5.84
N VAL A 281 1.21 -15.51 6.74
CA VAL A 281 1.33 -15.30 8.19
C VAL A 281 2.80 -15.34 8.62
N ALA A 282 3.58 -16.31 8.12
CA ALA A 282 5.01 -16.39 8.40
C ALA A 282 5.77 -15.15 7.87
N LEU A 283 5.52 -14.78 6.61
CA LEU A 283 6.08 -13.60 5.96
C LEU A 283 5.84 -12.33 6.80
N LEU A 284 4.59 -12.07 7.19
CA LEU A 284 4.24 -10.88 7.96
C LEU A 284 4.89 -10.85 9.35
N ARG A 285 5.04 -12.01 9.99
CA ARG A 285 5.73 -12.09 11.29
C ARG A 285 7.18 -11.72 11.15
N GLU A 286 7.89 -12.26 10.17
CA GLU A 286 9.31 -11.95 9.89
C GLU A 286 9.51 -10.45 9.60
N VAL A 287 8.70 -9.88 8.71
CA VAL A 287 8.69 -8.43 8.42
C VAL A 287 8.42 -7.62 9.70
N GLY A 288 7.46 -8.07 10.52
CA GLY A 288 7.17 -7.45 11.82
C GLY A 288 8.33 -7.49 12.80
N GLN A 289 9.15 -8.55 12.80
CA GLN A 289 10.35 -8.61 13.66
C GLN A 289 11.35 -7.53 13.27
N TRP A 290 11.60 -7.38 11.97
CA TRP A 290 12.49 -6.35 11.45
C TRP A 290 11.94 -4.94 11.74
N LEU A 291 10.65 -4.70 11.50
CA LEU A 291 10.02 -3.38 11.74
C LEU A 291 9.96 -2.98 13.22
N ARG A 292 9.91 -3.93 14.16
CA ARG A 292 10.01 -3.61 15.61
C ARG A 292 11.35 -2.96 15.96
N VAL A 293 12.39 -3.31 15.22
CA VAL A 293 13.76 -2.85 15.44
C VAL A 293 14.04 -1.60 14.59
N ASN A 294 13.67 -1.64 13.31
CA ASN A 294 14.07 -0.65 12.31
C ASN A 294 12.95 0.29 11.84
N GLY A 295 11.73 0.14 12.37
CA GLY A 295 10.54 0.88 11.92
C GLY A 295 10.65 2.39 12.05
N GLN A 296 11.56 2.92 12.88
CA GLN A 296 11.83 4.35 12.97
C GLN A 296 12.37 4.93 11.65
N ALA A 297 13.03 4.13 10.80
CA ALA A 297 13.47 4.52 9.47
C ALA A 297 12.35 4.41 8.41
N ILE A 298 11.19 3.86 8.76
CA ILE A 298 10.05 3.68 7.85
C ILE A 298 8.96 4.69 8.16
N TYR A 299 8.38 4.65 9.37
CA TYR A 299 7.20 5.46 9.71
C TYR A 299 7.53 6.94 9.80
N GLY A 300 6.71 7.79 9.18
CA GLY A 300 6.93 9.23 9.15
C GLY A 300 8.17 9.68 8.37
N SER A 301 8.83 8.77 7.64
CA SER A 301 9.98 9.12 6.81
C SER A 301 9.58 10.01 5.66
N SER A 302 10.49 10.86 5.20
CA SER A 302 10.39 11.57 3.93
C SER A 302 11.56 11.15 3.03
N ARG A 303 11.58 11.69 1.82
CA ARG A 303 12.61 11.36 0.84
C ARG A 303 14.01 11.59 1.38
N GLY A 304 14.93 10.74 0.92
CA GLY A 304 16.36 10.96 1.10
C GLY A 304 16.81 12.33 0.60
N VAL A 305 17.94 12.76 1.14
CA VAL A 305 18.59 14.05 0.88
C VAL A 305 19.37 14.01 -0.43
N CYS A 306 20.11 12.93 -0.66
CA CYS A 306 20.95 12.71 -1.84
C CYS A 306 20.86 11.24 -2.30
N GLU A 307 21.41 10.94 -3.48
CA GLU A 307 21.52 9.55 -3.93
C GLU A 307 22.45 8.74 -3.04
N SER A 308 22.11 7.47 -2.82
CA SER A 308 22.90 6.54 -2.01
C SER A 308 23.07 5.17 -2.68
N ILE A 309 23.02 5.13 -4.02
CA ILE A 309 22.96 3.89 -4.81
C ILE A 309 24.12 2.92 -4.57
N SER A 310 25.30 3.41 -4.19
CA SER A 310 26.48 2.59 -3.86
C SER A 310 26.41 1.93 -2.48
N ILE A 311 25.45 2.34 -1.63
CA ILE A 311 25.27 1.86 -0.26
C ILE A 311 23.94 1.11 -0.13
N GLY A 312 22.89 1.63 -0.75
CA GLY A 312 21.53 1.13 -0.64
C GLY A 312 20.53 2.27 -0.83
N ARG A 313 19.80 2.62 0.24
CA ARG A 313 18.74 3.66 0.20
C ARG A 313 18.85 4.64 1.34
N GLN A 314 18.23 5.80 1.16
CA GLN A 314 18.21 6.86 2.17
C GLN A 314 16.80 7.42 2.39
N CYS A 315 16.46 7.68 3.65
CA CYS A 315 15.25 8.41 4.02
C CYS A 315 15.53 9.35 5.21
N VAL A 316 14.57 10.22 5.53
CA VAL A 316 14.73 11.24 6.58
C VAL A 316 13.58 11.22 7.56
N VAL A 317 13.86 11.30 8.86
CA VAL A 317 12.85 11.63 9.89
C VAL A 317 13.40 12.75 10.78
N GLY A 318 12.76 13.92 10.74
CA GLY A 318 13.24 15.10 11.47
C GLY A 318 14.67 15.50 11.03
N SER A 319 15.59 15.57 12.00
CA SER A 319 17.03 15.83 11.76
C SER A 319 17.88 14.56 11.66
N THR A 320 17.26 13.38 11.48
CA THR A 320 17.97 12.11 11.32
C THR A 320 17.84 11.62 9.88
N VAL A 321 18.98 11.35 9.25
CA VAL A 321 19.09 10.63 7.98
C VAL A 321 19.29 9.16 8.29
N TYR A 322 18.44 8.28 7.77
CA TYR A 322 18.62 6.84 7.88
C TYR A 322 19.22 6.30 6.59
N LEU A 323 20.25 5.49 6.73
CA LEU A 323 20.83 4.69 5.65
C LEU A 323 20.34 3.27 5.79
N HIS A 324 19.62 2.79 4.78
CA HIS A 324 19.34 1.38 4.58
C HIS A 324 20.53 0.80 3.82
N VAL A 325 21.44 0.12 4.53
CA VAL A 325 22.71 -0.36 3.97
C VAL A 325 22.49 -1.75 3.40
N LEU A 326 22.14 -1.79 2.11
CA LEU A 326 21.86 -3.02 1.37
C LEU A 326 23.13 -3.63 0.77
N TYR A 327 24.16 -2.80 0.53
CA TYR A 327 25.45 -3.21 0.00
C TYR A 327 26.51 -2.96 1.07
N TRP A 328 26.72 -3.96 1.92
CA TRP A 328 27.63 -3.84 3.05
C TRP A 328 29.09 -3.65 2.59
N PRO A 329 29.78 -2.58 3.02
CA PRO A 329 31.12 -2.25 2.50
C PRO A 329 32.28 -2.88 3.30
N GLY A 330 31.98 -3.68 4.33
CA GLY A 330 32.97 -4.16 5.29
C GLY A 330 33.25 -3.11 6.38
N GLU A 331 34.52 -2.88 6.70
CA GLU A 331 34.92 -2.13 7.91
C GLU A 331 34.75 -0.60 7.82
N THR A 332 34.61 -0.05 6.61
CA THR A 332 34.44 1.39 6.39
C THR A 332 33.35 1.66 5.36
N LEU A 333 32.36 2.48 5.74
CA LEU A 333 31.34 3.01 4.83
C LEU A 333 31.66 4.47 4.53
N HIS A 334 31.69 4.83 3.26
CA HIS A 334 31.88 6.21 2.80
C HIS A 334 30.58 6.73 2.19
N LEU A 335 30.11 7.86 2.71
CA LEU A 335 28.99 8.63 2.18
C LEU A 335 29.50 10.01 1.76
N ALA A 336 29.04 10.50 0.61
CA ALA A 336 29.27 11.86 0.17
C ALA A 336 27.94 12.54 -0.19
N GLY A 337 27.90 13.87 -0.11
CA GLY A 337 26.77 14.66 -0.59
C GLY A 337 25.79 15.14 0.47
N LEU A 338 26.10 14.93 1.76
CA LEU A 338 25.36 15.55 2.87
C LEU A 338 26.10 16.83 3.30
N ASP A 339 25.42 17.99 3.24
CA ASP A 339 26.02 19.29 3.58
C ASP A 339 25.94 19.61 5.08
N ASN A 340 25.17 18.82 5.83
CA ASN A 340 25.07 19.02 7.26
C ASN A 340 26.31 18.50 8.00
N ARG A 341 26.62 19.14 9.13
CA ARG A 341 27.53 18.59 10.12
C ARG A 341 26.89 17.36 10.77
N LEU A 342 27.61 16.23 10.76
CA LEU A 342 27.21 15.00 11.43
C LEU A 342 27.47 15.13 12.93
N LEU A 343 26.44 14.90 13.74
CA LEU A 343 26.50 14.95 15.20
C LEU A 343 26.72 13.56 15.79
N SER A 344 26.04 12.54 15.26
CA SER A 344 26.21 11.16 15.70
C SER A 344 25.90 10.16 14.59
N ALA A 345 26.54 9.00 14.65
CA ALA A 345 26.22 7.83 13.83
C ALA A 345 26.03 6.61 14.75
N ARG A 346 24.98 5.82 14.51
CA ARG A 346 24.70 4.61 15.30
C ARG A 346 23.94 3.56 14.49
N PHE A 347 24.11 2.29 14.85
CA PHE A 347 23.21 1.24 14.40
C PHE A 347 21.82 1.46 15.01
N LEU A 348 20.78 1.47 14.19
CA LEU A 348 19.42 1.64 14.68
C LEU A 348 19.01 0.47 15.58
N ALA A 349 19.44 -0.74 15.23
CA ALA A 349 18.99 -1.97 15.88
C ALA A 349 19.35 -2.11 17.36
N ASN A 350 20.51 -1.59 17.77
CA ASN A 350 21.02 -1.74 19.14
C ASN A 350 21.55 -0.43 19.74
N GLY A 351 21.47 0.68 19.01
CA GLY A 351 21.94 2.00 19.45
C GLY A 351 23.46 2.13 19.57
N LYS A 352 24.25 1.10 19.19
CA LYS A 352 25.71 1.14 19.30
C LYS A 352 26.25 2.26 18.40
N SER A 353 27.00 3.17 19.00
CA SER A 353 27.66 4.27 18.30
C SER A 353 28.70 3.74 17.31
N ILE A 354 28.78 4.42 16.17
CA ILE A 354 29.73 4.16 15.10
C ILE A 354 30.72 5.32 15.08
N ALA A 355 32.02 5.02 15.09
CA ALA A 355 33.04 6.04 14.95
C ALA A 355 32.95 6.66 13.55
N PHE A 356 33.06 7.98 13.45
CA PHE A 356 33.02 8.65 12.16
C PHE A 356 34.05 9.76 12.06
N GLU A 357 34.42 10.06 10.82
CA GLU A 357 35.23 11.20 10.43
C GLU A 357 34.47 11.95 9.34
N GLN A 358 34.37 13.27 9.46
CA GLN A 358 33.76 14.12 8.44
C GLN A 358 34.79 15.14 7.94
N ALA A 359 35.05 15.13 6.64
CA ALA A 359 35.93 16.06 5.96
C ALA A 359 35.14 16.74 4.83
N GLY A 360 34.57 17.92 5.14
CA GLY A 360 33.65 18.61 4.22
C GLY A 360 32.40 17.76 3.94
N GLU A 361 32.18 17.46 2.66
CA GLU A 361 31.06 16.65 2.16
C GLU A 361 31.24 15.14 2.34
N HIS A 362 32.43 14.67 2.74
CA HIS A 362 32.75 13.26 2.90
C HIS A 362 32.59 12.83 4.35
N ILE A 363 31.81 11.77 4.56
CA ILE A 363 31.58 11.12 5.85
C ILE A 363 32.09 9.68 5.76
N TYR A 364 33.03 9.33 6.64
CA TYR A 364 33.56 7.98 6.78
C TYR A 364 33.09 7.38 8.10
N LEU A 365 32.26 6.34 8.03
CA LEU A 365 31.90 5.52 9.18
C LEU A 365 32.93 4.39 9.29
N ARG A 366 33.61 4.28 10.43
CA ARG A 366 34.74 3.37 10.64
C ARG A 366 34.46 2.33 11.73
N GLY A 367 35.21 1.23 11.69
CA GLY A 367 35.11 0.16 12.69
C GLY A 367 33.79 -0.61 12.61
N LEU A 368 33.22 -0.67 11.40
CA LEU A 368 32.07 -1.50 11.11
C LEU A 368 32.49 -2.98 11.16
N PRO A 369 31.59 -3.91 11.51
CA PRO A 369 31.88 -5.34 11.41
C PRO A 369 32.14 -5.76 9.96
N ALA A 370 32.95 -6.81 9.78
CA ALA A 370 33.25 -7.37 8.46
C ALA A 370 31.99 -7.80 7.71
N GLU A 371 31.03 -8.37 8.43
CA GLU A 371 29.72 -8.79 7.92
C GLU A 371 28.61 -7.87 8.44
N PRO A 372 27.51 -7.69 7.68
CA PRO A 372 26.39 -6.86 8.10
C PRO A 372 25.72 -7.45 9.36
N PRO A 373 25.39 -6.63 10.37
CA PRO A 373 24.61 -7.05 11.54
C PRO A 373 23.26 -7.67 11.20
N ASP A 374 22.59 -7.14 10.18
CA ASP A 374 21.36 -7.69 9.59
C ASP A 374 21.62 -7.96 8.11
N PRO A 375 21.50 -9.22 7.64
CA PRO A 375 21.84 -9.59 6.27
C PRO A 375 20.81 -9.13 5.24
N TRP A 376 19.62 -8.68 5.64
CA TRP A 376 18.58 -8.19 4.73
C TRP A 376 18.66 -6.67 4.59
N ASP A 377 18.73 -5.96 5.72
CA ASP A 377 18.85 -4.50 5.73
C ASP A 377 19.37 -4.02 7.08
N THR A 378 20.65 -3.64 7.11
CA THR A 378 21.25 -2.98 8.27
C THR A 378 20.98 -1.48 8.20
N VAL A 379 20.24 -0.96 9.19
CA VAL A 379 19.91 0.47 9.24
C VAL A 379 20.86 1.24 10.14
N ILE A 380 21.46 2.30 9.59
CA ILE A 380 22.31 3.25 10.32
C ILE A 380 21.59 4.60 10.42
N ALA A 381 21.50 5.14 11.63
CA ALA A 381 20.95 6.46 11.89
C ALA A 381 22.08 7.50 11.99
N LEU A 382 21.99 8.54 11.17
CA LEU A 382 22.89 9.69 11.14
C LEU A 382 22.14 10.93 11.64
N GLU A 383 22.45 11.37 12.84
CA GLU A 383 21.89 12.60 13.39
C GLU A 383 22.71 13.79 12.91
N VAL A 384 22.06 14.77 12.29
CA VAL A 384 22.73 15.93 11.72
C VAL A 384 22.29 17.24 12.33
N GLU A 385 23.13 18.25 12.20
CA GLU A 385 22.82 19.61 12.62
C GLU A 385 21.76 20.24 11.70
N GLY A 386 20.60 20.56 12.27
CA GLY A 386 19.50 21.22 11.57
C GLY A 386 18.72 20.30 10.61
N THR A 387 18.03 20.90 9.65
CA THR A 387 17.29 20.17 8.62
C THR A 387 18.26 19.51 7.64
N PRO A 388 18.13 18.20 7.35
CA PRO A 388 18.98 17.52 6.38
C PRO A 388 18.90 18.17 4.99
N LYS A 389 20.04 18.47 4.38
CA LYS A 389 20.17 19.17 3.10
C LYS A 389 21.33 18.60 2.26
N PRO A 390 21.13 18.48 0.93
CA PRO A 390 22.17 17.95 0.07
C PRO A 390 23.27 18.98 -0.14
N PHE A 391 24.49 18.50 -0.33
CA PHE A 391 25.57 19.30 -0.88
C PHE A 391 25.20 19.78 -2.30
N PRO A 392 25.63 20.97 -2.75
CA PRO A 392 25.19 21.55 -4.02
C PRO A 392 25.23 20.63 -5.24
N TRP A 393 26.26 19.78 -5.38
CA TRP A 393 26.34 18.83 -6.49
C TRP A 393 25.46 17.59 -6.30
N ALA A 394 25.13 17.22 -5.06
CA ALA A 394 24.45 15.96 -4.72
C ALA A 394 22.93 15.98 -4.97
N ARG A 395 22.34 17.16 -5.18
CA ARG A 395 20.91 17.32 -5.44
C ARG A 395 20.49 16.87 -6.84
N GLU A 396 21.39 16.92 -7.82
CA GLU A 396 21.08 16.65 -9.22
C GLU A 396 22.05 15.60 -9.78
N ARG A 397 21.49 14.51 -10.32
CA ARG A 397 22.27 13.45 -10.98
C ARG A 397 22.86 13.99 -12.29
N LEU A 398 24.04 13.51 -12.69
CA LEU A 398 24.59 13.71 -14.04
C LEU A 398 23.56 13.48 -15.15
N TRP A 399 22.64 12.54 -14.95
CA TRP A 399 21.69 12.03 -15.94
C TRP A 399 20.32 12.70 -15.92
N GLN A 400 20.05 13.56 -14.93
CA GLN A 400 18.77 14.26 -14.77
C GLN A 400 18.93 15.77 -14.57
N GLY A 401 20.18 16.28 -14.59
CA GLY A 401 20.53 17.69 -14.42
C GLY A 401 21.53 18.18 -15.46
N ASP A 402 22.04 19.38 -15.25
CA ASP A 402 23.09 19.97 -16.09
C ASP A 402 24.45 19.29 -15.82
N ALA A 403 24.91 18.47 -16.78
CA ALA A 403 26.19 17.78 -16.69
C ALA A 403 27.39 18.74 -16.52
N GLY A 404 27.26 20.00 -16.95
CA GLY A 404 28.29 21.03 -16.77
C GLY A 404 28.65 21.29 -15.30
N ARG A 405 27.76 20.96 -14.35
CA ARG A 405 28.04 21.09 -12.90
C ARG A 405 29.11 20.13 -12.39
N MET A 406 29.38 19.06 -13.13
CA MET A 406 30.45 18.12 -12.80
C MET A 406 31.75 18.44 -13.57
N ALA A 407 31.77 19.48 -14.40
CA ALA A 407 32.95 19.82 -15.18
C ALA A 407 34.15 20.14 -14.29
N ASP A 408 33.94 20.95 -13.24
CA ASP A 408 35.01 21.30 -12.31
C ASP A 408 35.56 20.05 -11.60
N TRP A 409 34.69 19.19 -11.07
CA TRP A 409 35.07 17.89 -10.49
C TRP A 409 35.84 16.99 -11.47
N ALA A 410 35.45 16.97 -12.75
CA ALA A 410 36.12 16.17 -13.77
C ALA A 410 37.51 16.73 -14.17
N THR A 411 37.86 17.95 -13.75
CA THR A 411 39.16 18.59 -14.03
C THR A 411 40.15 18.53 -12.87
N THR A 412 39.69 18.14 -11.68
CA THR A 412 40.52 17.92 -10.47
C THR A 412 41.01 16.50 -10.41
#